data_AF-A0A726VTW6-F1
#
_entry.id   AF-A0A726VTW6-F1
#
_cell.length_a   1.000
_cell.length_b   1.000
_cell.length_c   1.000
_cell.angle_alpha   90.00
_cell.angle_beta   90.00
_cell.angle_gamma   90.00
#
_symmetry.space_group_name_H-M   'P 1'
#
loop_
_entity.id
_entity.type
_entity.pdbx_description
1 polymer ?
#
loop_
_entity_poly.entity_id
_entity_poly.type
_entity_poly.pdbx_seq_one_letter_code
_entity_poly.pdbx_strand_id
1 'polypeptide(L)'
;KYIGIFKDFLSYNHQVIKVFRNIEDTKVVLINTDYGKYILKVFSPKVKNTERFFKSLVKGDYYEKLFHQTDRVRREGFAALNDFYLLAEIKTLRYVKTYVMIIEYIEGIELVDMPEISDEVRGKIKQSIYSLHQHGMVSGDPHKGNFILQGNEIRIIDLSGKRPSRQRKA
;
A
#
# COMPACT_ATOMS: atom_id res chain seq x y z
N LYS A 1 1.36 -2.47 -19.81
CA LYS A 1 0.30 -2.95 -18.89
C LYS A 1 -0.22 -1.86 -17.95
N TYR A 2 0.48 -1.49 -16.87
CA TYR A 2 -0.07 -0.59 -15.83
C TYR A 2 -0.41 0.83 -16.30
N ILE A 3 0.38 1.38 -17.25
CA ILE A 3 0.04 2.65 -17.91
C ILE A 3 -1.30 2.57 -18.67
N GLY A 4 -1.63 1.41 -19.24
CA GLY A 4 -2.93 1.18 -19.89
C GLY A 4 -4.07 1.25 -18.88
N ILE A 5 -3.95 0.49 -17.78
CA ILE A 5 -4.92 0.52 -16.66
C ILE A 5 -5.10 1.95 -16.12
N PHE A 6 -4.02 2.72 -16.01
CA PHE A 6 -4.08 4.11 -15.58
C PHE A 6 -4.82 5.01 -16.59
N LYS A 7 -4.60 4.82 -17.90
CA LYS A 7 -5.36 5.54 -18.94
C LYS A 7 -6.84 5.20 -18.89
N ASP A 8 -7.18 3.93 -18.72
CA ASP A 8 -8.57 3.48 -18.56
C ASP A 8 -9.23 4.13 -17.35
N PHE A 9 -8.51 4.24 -16.23
CA PHE A 9 -8.97 5.00 -15.07
C PHE A 9 -9.23 6.48 -15.41
N LEU A 10 -8.29 7.17 -16.08
CA LEU A 10 -8.44 8.58 -16.46
C LEU A 10 -9.61 8.82 -17.42
N SER A 11 -9.92 7.84 -18.27
CA SER A 11 -11.04 7.86 -19.21
C SER A 11 -12.36 7.35 -18.61
N TYR A 12 -12.42 7.09 -17.30
CA TYR A 12 -13.58 6.51 -16.61
C TYR A 12 -14.03 5.15 -17.18
N ASN A 13 -13.13 4.45 -17.87
CA ASN A 13 -13.36 3.15 -18.51
C ASN A 13 -12.83 2.00 -17.63
N HIS A 14 -13.28 1.91 -16.39
CA HIS A 14 -12.84 0.85 -15.48
C HIS A 14 -14.03 0.23 -14.74
N GLN A 15 -13.98 -1.10 -14.57
CA GLN A 15 -15.00 -1.84 -13.85
C GLN A 15 -14.59 -1.97 -12.38
N VAL A 16 -15.37 -1.35 -11.48
CA VAL A 16 -15.19 -1.51 -10.03
C VAL A 16 -15.92 -2.77 -9.57
N ILE A 17 -15.20 -3.66 -8.88
CA ILE A 17 -15.75 -4.88 -8.27
C ILE A 17 -16.18 -4.63 -6.83
N LYS A 18 -15.32 -4.00 -6.03
CA LYS A 18 -15.52 -3.77 -4.59
C LYS A 18 -14.95 -2.43 -4.19
N VAL A 19 -15.62 -1.76 -3.25
CA VAL A 19 -15.13 -0.53 -2.61
C VAL A 19 -14.67 -0.88 -1.20
N PHE A 20 -13.39 -0.67 -0.89
CA PHE A 20 -12.85 -0.88 0.45
C PHE A 20 -12.89 0.39 1.30
N ARG A 21 -12.69 1.55 0.66
CA ARG A 21 -12.74 2.85 1.31
C ARG A 21 -13.24 3.91 0.33
N ASN A 22 -14.15 4.76 0.80
CA ASN A 22 -14.64 5.90 0.04
C ASN A 22 -14.94 7.05 1.00
N ILE A 23 -13.89 7.78 1.38
CA ILE A 23 -13.97 8.97 2.22
C ILE A 23 -13.42 10.16 1.46
N GLU A 24 -13.60 11.36 2.01
CA GLU A 24 -13.35 12.62 1.32
C GLU A 24 -11.93 12.75 0.70
N ASP A 25 -10.91 12.22 1.38
CA ASP A 25 -9.51 12.30 0.96
C ASP A 25 -8.98 11.00 0.35
N THR A 26 -9.69 9.88 0.47
CA THR A 26 -9.17 8.55 0.13
C THR A 26 -10.24 7.66 -0.47
N LYS A 27 -9.95 7.14 -1.66
CA LYS A 27 -10.74 6.10 -2.32
C LYS A 27 -9.87 4.87 -2.59
N VAL A 28 -10.32 3.69 -2.18
CA VAL A 28 -9.66 2.40 -2.42
C VAL A 28 -10.68 1.45 -3.01
N VAL A 29 -10.43 0.98 -4.22
CA VAL A 29 -11.34 0.08 -4.95
C VAL A 29 -10.59 -1.08 -5.58
N LEU A 30 -11.25 -2.23 -5.63
CA LEU A 30 -10.87 -3.36 -6.47
C LEU A 30 -11.39 -3.11 -7.88
N ILE A 31 -10.52 -3.13 -8.87
CA ILE A 31 -10.88 -3.00 -10.29
C ILE A 31 -10.62 -4.31 -11.03
N ASN A 32 -11.49 -4.61 -11.99
CA ASN A 32 -11.26 -5.64 -12.99
C ASN A 32 -10.61 -5.00 -14.22
N THR A 33 -9.63 -5.69 -14.81
CA THR A 33 -8.94 -5.26 -16.03
C THR A 33 -8.66 -6.47 -16.91
N ASP A 34 -8.30 -6.24 -18.17
CA ASP A 34 -7.89 -7.30 -19.10
C ASP A 34 -6.66 -8.10 -18.61
N TYR A 35 -5.93 -7.56 -17.62
CA TYR A 35 -4.76 -8.18 -17.05
C TYR A 35 -4.98 -8.74 -15.64
N GLY A 36 -6.24 -8.93 -15.24
CA GLY A 36 -6.64 -9.40 -13.91
C GLY A 36 -7.08 -8.28 -12.96
N LYS A 37 -7.20 -8.63 -11.69
CA LYS A 37 -7.71 -7.74 -10.63
C LYS A 37 -6.58 -6.89 -10.02
N TYR A 38 -6.86 -5.62 -9.73
CA TYR A 38 -5.91 -4.69 -9.09
C TYR A 38 -6.59 -3.85 -8.02
N ILE A 39 -5.80 -3.36 -7.06
CA ILE A 39 -6.22 -2.28 -6.18
C ILE A 39 -5.88 -0.95 -6.83
N LEU A 40 -6.90 -0.11 -7.00
CA LEU A 40 -6.77 1.29 -7.36
C LEU A 40 -7.00 2.14 -6.11
N LYS A 41 -5.96 2.87 -5.69
CA LYS A 41 -6.02 3.78 -4.54
C LYS A 41 -5.78 5.21 -5.01
N VAL A 42 -6.75 6.08 -4.74
CA VAL A 42 -6.67 7.53 -5.01
C VAL A 42 -6.64 8.24 -3.67
N PHE A 43 -5.63 9.08 -3.46
CA PHE A 43 -5.45 9.84 -2.22
C PHE A 43 -5.23 11.33 -2.53
N SER A 44 -6.14 12.17 -2.05
CA SER A 44 -6.15 13.62 -2.25
C SER A 44 -6.20 14.32 -0.88
N PRO A 45 -5.04 14.58 -0.24
CA PRO A 45 -5.00 15.20 1.08
C PRO A 45 -5.66 16.57 1.10
N LYS A 46 -6.68 16.76 1.94
CA LYS A 46 -7.43 18.04 2.04
C LYS A 46 -7.05 18.94 3.21
N VAL A 47 -6.41 18.39 4.25
CA VAL A 47 -6.02 19.12 5.46
C VAL A 47 -4.52 19.38 5.55
N LYS A 48 -4.17 20.48 6.23
CA LYS A 48 -2.78 20.92 6.51
C LYS A 48 -1.95 21.21 5.25
N ASN A 49 -2.58 21.78 4.22
CA ASN A 49 -1.96 22.02 2.91
C ASN A 49 -0.68 22.87 3.00
N THR A 50 -0.68 23.94 3.80
CA THR A 50 0.48 24.82 3.98
C THR A 50 1.66 24.09 4.65
N GLU A 51 1.41 23.38 5.75
CA GLU A 51 2.43 22.59 6.45
C GLU A 51 3.02 21.50 5.53
N ARG A 52 2.15 20.82 4.77
CA ARG A 52 2.56 19.78 3.81
C ARG A 52 3.35 20.35 2.65
N PHE A 53 2.98 21.53 2.15
CA PHE A 53 3.73 22.24 1.11
C PHE A 53 5.16 22.54 1.58
N PHE A 54 5.33 23.13 2.76
CA PHE A 54 6.68 23.38 3.31
C PHE A 54 7.44 22.09 3.60
N LYS A 55 6.76 21.05 4.12
CA LYS A 55 7.39 19.74 4.35
C LYS A 55 7.83 19.07 3.04
N SER A 56 7.07 19.20 1.94
CA SER A 56 7.43 18.58 0.67
C SER A 56 8.67 19.22 0.04
N LEU A 57 8.91 20.52 0.28
CA LEU A 57 10.14 21.19 -0.13
C LEU A 57 11.39 20.60 0.52
N VAL A 58 11.30 20.16 1.78
CA VAL A 58 12.45 19.69 2.58
C VAL A 58 12.59 18.17 2.60
N LYS A 59 11.48 17.44 2.79
CA LYS A 59 11.50 15.98 3.02
C LYS A 59 11.29 15.15 1.76
N GLY A 60 11.00 15.78 0.62
CA GLY A 60 10.66 15.08 -0.62
C GLY A 60 9.33 14.34 -0.53
N ASP A 61 9.00 13.59 -1.58
CA ASP A 61 7.73 12.88 -1.69
C ASP A 61 7.73 11.59 -0.86
N TYR A 62 6.66 11.39 -0.09
CA TYR A 62 6.51 10.22 0.76
C TYR A 62 6.16 8.97 -0.05
N TYR A 63 5.22 9.08 -0.99
CA TYR A 63 4.74 7.91 -1.74
C TYR A 63 5.77 7.45 -2.77
N GLU A 64 6.53 8.37 -3.35
CA GLU A 64 7.70 8.04 -4.20
C GLU A 64 8.73 7.21 -3.43
N LYS A 65 9.06 7.62 -2.20
CA LYS A 65 9.97 6.85 -1.33
C LYS A 65 9.40 5.49 -0.98
N LEU A 66 8.11 5.42 -0.66
CA LEU A 66 7.43 4.16 -0.37
C LEU A 66 7.49 3.22 -1.58
N PHE A 67 7.21 3.72 -2.77
CA PHE A 67 7.27 2.98 -4.04
C PHE A 67 8.65 2.34 -4.23
N HIS A 68 9.72 3.13 -4.13
CA HIS A 68 11.09 2.62 -4.27
C HIS A 68 11.50 1.66 -3.15
N GLN A 69 11.06 1.89 -1.92
CA GLN A 69 11.35 0.96 -0.83
C GLN A 69 10.62 -0.38 -1.00
N THR A 70 9.37 -0.35 -1.44
CA THR A 70 8.61 -1.57 -1.75
C THR A 70 9.29 -2.37 -2.86
N ASP A 71 9.65 -1.74 -3.98
CA ASP A 71 10.37 -2.41 -5.08
C ASP A 71 11.72 -3.02 -4.60
N ARG A 72 12.50 -2.29 -3.79
CA ARG A 72 13.74 -2.83 -3.20
C ARG A 72 13.48 -4.08 -2.37
N VAL A 73 12.57 -3.98 -1.39
CA VAL A 73 12.29 -5.07 -0.45
C VAL A 73 11.72 -6.31 -1.17
N ARG A 74 10.89 -6.09 -2.20
CA ARG A 74 10.39 -7.13 -3.11
C ARG A 74 11.52 -7.82 -3.86
N ARG A 75 12.46 -7.07 -4.45
CA ARG A 75 13.63 -7.63 -5.18
C ARG A 75 14.60 -8.38 -4.28
N GLU A 76 14.69 -8.01 -3.01
CA GLU A 76 15.45 -8.75 -1.99
C GLU A 76 14.77 -10.08 -1.59
N GLY A 77 13.60 -10.41 -2.15
CA GLY A 77 12.93 -11.69 -1.97
C GLY A 77 11.80 -11.70 -0.93
N PHE A 78 11.43 -10.55 -0.36
CA PHE A 78 10.36 -10.49 0.64
C PHE A 78 8.97 -10.55 -0.02
N ALA A 79 8.55 -11.76 -0.37
CA ALA A 79 7.32 -12.01 -1.12
C ALA A 79 6.02 -11.68 -0.35
N ALA A 80 6.09 -11.62 0.98
CA ALA A 80 4.94 -11.28 1.83
C ALA A 80 4.45 -9.85 1.60
N LEU A 81 5.34 -8.91 1.24
CA LEU A 81 4.94 -7.54 0.92
C LEU A 81 4.16 -7.50 -0.40
N ASN A 82 3.04 -6.79 -0.40
CA ASN A 82 2.28 -6.52 -1.61
C ASN A 82 3.07 -5.62 -2.57
N ASP A 83 2.91 -5.86 -3.86
CA ASP A 83 3.62 -5.10 -4.88
C ASP A 83 2.92 -3.78 -5.22
N PHE A 84 3.71 -2.78 -5.59
CA PHE A 84 3.28 -1.43 -5.93
C PHE A 84 3.65 -1.16 -7.39
N TYR A 85 2.68 -1.30 -8.29
CA TYR A 85 2.94 -1.36 -9.73
C TYR A 85 3.05 0.01 -10.41
N LEU A 86 2.30 1.00 -9.94
CA LEU A 86 2.31 2.34 -10.53
C LEU A 86 1.95 3.39 -9.49
N LEU A 87 2.71 4.48 -9.50
CA LEU A 87 2.45 5.72 -8.78
C LEU A 87 2.35 6.87 -9.79
N ALA A 88 1.19 7.53 -9.85
CA ALA A 88 0.99 8.75 -10.61
C ALA A 88 0.60 9.89 -9.67
N GLU A 89 1.10 11.09 -9.97
CA GLU A 89 1.04 12.21 -9.04
C GLU A 89 0.62 13.48 -9.76
N ILE A 90 -0.42 14.14 -9.25
CA ILE A 90 -0.84 15.45 -9.74
C ILE A 90 -0.19 16.49 -8.84
N LYS A 91 0.81 17.20 -9.37
CA LYS A 91 1.65 18.13 -8.60
C LYS A 91 1.48 19.57 -9.05
N THR A 92 1.70 20.50 -8.12
CA THR A 92 2.01 21.90 -8.42
C THR A 92 3.35 22.21 -7.76
N LEU A 93 4.38 22.50 -8.55
CA LEU A 93 5.78 22.51 -8.10
C LEU A 93 6.14 21.18 -7.42
N ARG A 94 6.70 21.22 -6.20
CA ARG A 94 7.03 20.02 -5.41
C ARG A 94 5.88 19.53 -4.51
N TYR A 95 4.69 20.11 -4.61
CA TYR A 95 3.56 19.72 -3.77
C TYR A 95 2.60 18.84 -4.55
N VAL A 96 2.36 17.63 -4.05
CA VAL A 96 1.40 16.70 -4.64
C VAL A 96 0.02 16.94 -4.07
N LYS A 97 -0.93 17.20 -4.97
CA LYS A 97 -2.35 17.37 -4.67
C LYS A 97 -3.09 16.04 -4.62
N THR A 98 -2.73 15.12 -5.51
CA THR A 98 -3.39 13.82 -5.64
C THR A 98 -2.39 12.75 -6.03
N TYR A 99 -2.50 11.60 -5.39
CA TYR A 99 -1.80 10.37 -5.73
C TYR A 99 -2.81 9.38 -6.31
N VAL A 100 -2.43 8.74 -7.41
CA VAL A 100 -3.15 7.60 -7.99
C VAL A 100 -2.20 6.41 -8.02
N MET A 101 -2.63 5.31 -7.43
CA MET A 101 -1.79 4.14 -7.20
C MET A 101 -2.46 2.88 -7.75
N ILE A 102 -1.70 2.07 -8.49
CA ILE A 102 -2.08 0.72 -8.87
C ILE A 102 -1.22 -0.24 -8.07
N ILE A 103 -1.87 -1.09 -7.30
CA ILE A 103 -1.26 -1.97 -6.30
C ILE A 103 -1.73 -3.41 -6.54
N GLU A 104 -0.92 -4.38 -6.16
CA GLU A 104 -1.30 -5.79 -6.13
C GLU A 104 -2.59 -6.01 -5.35
N TYR A 105 -3.54 -6.70 -5.99
CA TYR A 105 -4.64 -7.31 -5.27
C TYR A 105 -4.21 -8.69 -4.81
N ILE A 106 -4.34 -8.92 -3.50
CA ILE A 106 -4.08 -10.23 -2.89
C ILE A 106 -5.43 -10.92 -2.69
N GLU A 107 -5.59 -12.05 -3.37
CA GLU A 107 -6.75 -12.92 -3.18
C GLU A 107 -6.53 -13.77 -1.92
N GLY A 108 -7.32 -13.50 -0.88
CA GLY A 108 -7.20 -14.12 0.43
C GLY A 108 -8.21 -13.54 1.42
N ILE A 109 -8.09 -13.95 2.69
CA ILE A 109 -8.96 -13.50 3.78
C ILE A 109 -8.22 -12.42 4.58
N GLU A 110 -8.79 -11.22 4.68
CA GLU A 110 -8.27 -10.18 5.57
C GLU A 110 -8.39 -10.65 7.03
N LEU A 111 -7.35 -10.48 7.84
CA LEU A 111 -7.39 -10.99 9.22
C LEU A 111 -8.43 -10.29 10.10
N VAL A 112 -8.94 -9.14 9.66
CA VAL A 112 -10.06 -8.44 10.32
C VAL A 112 -11.37 -9.20 10.17
N ASP A 113 -11.52 -9.96 9.08
CA ASP A 113 -12.71 -10.76 8.78
C ASP A 113 -12.63 -12.16 9.39
N MET A 114 -11.51 -12.53 10.01
CA MET A 114 -11.37 -13.80 10.72
C MET A 114 -11.95 -13.68 12.14
N PRO A 115 -12.88 -14.56 12.54
CA PRO A 115 -13.48 -14.54 13.87
C PRO A 115 -12.42 -14.80 14.96
N GLU A 116 -11.48 -15.71 14.68
CA GLU A 116 -10.36 -16.03 15.56
C GLU A 116 -9.07 -16.18 14.75
N ILE A 117 -7.97 -15.71 15.35
CA ILE A 117 -6.62 -15.86 14.78
C ILE A 117 -5.91 -16.97 15.56
N SER A 118 -5.67 -18.11 14.92
CA SER A 118 -4.97 -19.26 15.50
C SER A 118 -3.52 -18.91 15.87
N ASP A 119 -2.92 -19.68 16.78
CA ASP A 119 -1.52 -19.47 17.17
C ASP A 119 -0.53 -19.68 16.02
N GLU A 120 -0.84 -20.59 15.09
CA GLU A 120 -0.07 -20.79 13.87
C GLU A 120 -0.04 -19.51 13.02
N VAL A 121 -1.20 -18.90 12.78
CA VAL A 121 -1.32 -17.64 12.03
C VAL A 121 -0.58 -16.51 12.75
N ARG A 122 -0.69 -16.42 14.08
CA ARG A 122 0.09 -15.45 14.88
C ARG A 122 1.59 -15.65 14.73
N GLY A 123 2.05 -16.90 14.70
CA GLY A 123 3.45 -17.26 14.43
C GLY A 123 3.93 -16.73 13.08
N LYS A 124 3.13 -16.95 12.02
CA LYS A 124 3.44 -16.46 10.67
C LYS A 124 3.48 -14.93 10.58
N ILE A 125 2.55 -14.23 11.24
CA ILE A 125 2.58 -12.76 11.31
C ILE A 125 3.88 -12.28 11.97
N LYS A 126 4.26 -12.86 13.12
CA LYS A 126 5.49 -12.51 13.82
C LYS A 126 6.72 -12.73 12.94
N GLN A 127 6.80 -13.87 12.27
CA GLN A 127 7.90 -14.18 11.36
C GLN A 127 7.96 -13.22 10.17
N SER A 128 6.81 -12.90 9.57
CA SER A 128 6.71 -11.97 8.44
C SER A 128 7.15 -10.56 8.83
N ILE A 129 6.74 -10.06 9.99
CA ILE A 129 7.18 -8.75 10.52
C ILE A 129 8.67 -8.77 10.89
N TYR A 130 9.16 -9.84 11.51
CA TYR A 130 10.58 -9.97 11.80
C TYR A 130 11.43 -9.92 10.52
N SER A 131 11.01 -10.64 9.48
CA SER A 131 11.67 -10.63 8.18
C SER A 131 11.62 -9.24 7.53
N LEU A 132 10.48 -8.56 7.56
CA LEU A 132 10.36 -7.17 7.09
C LEU A 132 11.38 -6.25 7.77
N HIS A 133 11.60 -6.43 9.08
CA HIS A 133 12.60 -5.66 9.84
C HIS A 133 14.05 -5.97 9.43
N GLN A 134 14.35 -7.19 8.98
CA GLN A 134 15.66 -7.56 8.42
C GLN A 134 15.90 -6.88 7.07
N HIS A 135 14.85 -6.68 6.28
CA HIS A 135 14.90 -5.90 5.04
C HIS A 135 14.97 -4.37 5.26
N GLY A 136 15.10 -3.92 6.51
CA GLY A 136 15.27 -2.50 6.80
C GLY A 136 14.00 -1.67 6.58
N MET A 137 12.83 -2.27 6.73
CA MET A 137 11.52 -1.62 6.65
C MET A 137 10.69 -1.95 7.90
N VAL A 138 9.75 -1.09 8.29
CA VAL A 138 8.77 -1.40 9.33
C VAL A 138 7.36 -1.18 8.79
N SER A 139 6.39 -1.93 9.33
CA SER A 139 5.00 -1.72 8.95
C SER A 139 4.52 -0.32 9.35
N GLY A 140 4.79 0.05 10.60
CA GLY A 140 4.43 1.34 11.19
C GLY A 140 2.99 1.42 11.70
N ASP A 141 2.12 0.49 11.29
CA ASP A 141 0.76 0.33 11.81
C ASP A 141 0.27 -1.15 11.66
N PRO A 142 0.85 -2.10 12.41
CA PRO A 142 0.51 -3.52 12.28
C PRO A 142 -0.81 -3.84 12.99
N HIS A 143 -1.94 -3.66 12.30
CA HIS A 143 -3.27 -4.08 12.75
C HIS A 143 -3.88 -5.16 11.83
N LYS A 144 -4.94 -5.85 12.27
CA LYS A 144 -5.56 -6.98 11.55
C LYS A 144 -5.90 -6.68 10.08
N GLY A 145 -6.42 -5.48 9.80
CA GLY A 145 -6.75 -5.02 8.44
C GLY A 145 -5.56 -4.83 7.49
N ASN A 146 -4.31 -4.88 7.97
CA ASN A 146 -3.11 -4.76 7.14
C ASN A 146 -2.46 -6.12 6.80
N PHE A 147 -3.11 -7.22 7.16
CA PHE A 147 -2.65 -8.57 6.88
C PHE A 147 -3.73 -9.36 6.16
N ILE A 148 -3.30 -10.15 5.18
CA ILE A 148 -4.16 -11.05 4.41
C ILE A 148 -3.57 -12.45 4.49
N LEU A 149 -4.40 -13.43 4.86
CA LEU A 149 -4.06 -14.84 4.75
C LEU A 149 -4.37 -15.30 3.31
N GLN A 150 -3.32 -15.55 2.54
CA GLN A 150 -3.40 -16.06 1.17
C GLN A 150 -2.96 -17.53 1.16
N GLY A 151 -3.94 -18.44 1.10
CA GLY A 151 -3.66 -19.87 1.28
C GLY A 151 -3.05 -20.10 2.67
N ASN A 152 -1.79 -20.52 2.70
CA ASN A 152 -1.06 -20.76 3.96
C ASN A 152 -0.09 -19.64 4.35
N GLU A 153 0.01 -18.57 3.55
CA GLU A 153 1.00 -17.51 3.68
C GLU A 153 0.38 -16.20 4.17
N ILE A 154 1.15 -15.42 4.94
CA ILE A 154 0.74 -14.07 5.38
C ILE A 154 1.30 -13.04 4.42
N ARG A 155 0.39 -12.28 3.82
CA ARG A 155 0.69 -11.11 3.01
C ARG A 155 0.46 -9.84 3.82
N ILE A 156 1.29 -8.83 3.58
CA ILE A 156 1.24 -7.53 4.24
C ILE A 156 0.82 -6.48 3.21
N ILE A 157 -0.16 -5.66 3.57
CA ILE A 157 -0.63 -4.51 2.78
C ILE A 157 -0.47 -3.19 3.57
N ASP A 158 -0.62 -2.08 2.84
CA ASP A 158 -0.66 -0.70 3.37
C ASP A 158 0.48 -0.35 4.34
N LEU A 159 1.72 -0.46 3.86
CA LEU A 159 2.89 -0.11 4.66
C LEU A 159 3.24 1.38 4.67
N SER A 160 3.83 1.81 5.80
CA SER A 160 4.36 3.17 5.92
C SER A 160 5.73 3.38 5.29
N GLY A 161 6.47 2.30 4.97
CA GLY A 161 7.81 2.34 4.38
C GLY A 161 8.86 3.08 5.19
N LYS A 162 8.62 3.26 6.50
CA LYS A 162 9.55 3.95 7.39
C LYS A 162 10.77 3.07 7.65
N ARG A 163 11.93 3.72 7.85
CA ARG A 163 13.13 3.04 8.32
C ARG A 163 12.94 2.56 9.77
N PRO A 164 13.49 1.38 10.11
CA PRO A 164 13.51 0.89 11.48
C PRO A 164 14.34 1.81 12.37
N SER A 165 13.86 2.04 13.58
CA SER A 165 14.63 2.56 14.71
C SER A 165 14.40 1.63 15.89
N ARG A 166 15.23 1.71 16.95
CA ARG A 166 15.02 0.91 18.18
C ARG A 166 13.57 1.03 18.71
N GLN A 167 12.98 2.21 18.65
CA GLN A 167 11.59 2.46 19.07
C GLN A 167 10.54 1.88 18.11
N ARG A 168 10.87 1.68 16.83
CA ARG A 168 9.92 1.20 15.80
C ARG A 168 10.00 -0.31 15.53
N LYS A 169 11.06 -0.97 16.01
CA LYS A 169 11.21 -2.43 15.98
C LYS A 169 10.61 -3.10 17.23
N ALA A 170 10.30 -2.31 18.26
CA ALA A 170 9.71 -2.75 19.52
C ALA A 170 8.24 -3.16 19.33
#